data_AF-A0A164J4K6-F1
#
_entry.id   AF-A0A164J4K6-F1
#
_cell.length_a   1.000
_cell.length_b   1.000
_cell.length_c   1.000
_cell.angle_alpha   90.00
_cell.angle_beta   90.00
_cell.angle_gamma   90.00
#
_symmetry.space_group_name_H-M   'P 1'
#
loop_
_entity.id
_entity.type
_entity.pdbx_description
1 polymer ?
#
loop_
_entity_poly.entity_id
_entity_poly.type
_entity_poly.pdbx_seq_one_letter_code
_entity_poly.pdbx_strand_id
1 'polypeptide(L)'
;TVGNSAALLYAASGASDDWAKSIGIKYSYTFELPDKGTYDFLLPASDILPVCEDFFPAFDVFAAKVATCCGVVTTTIKLRTTP
;
A
#
# COMPACT_ATOMS: atom_id res chain seq x y z
N THR A 1 7.86 4.02 -8.49
CA THR A 1 7.02 4.54 -9.59
C THR A 1 5.58 4.15 -9.30
N VAL A 2 4.60 4.91 -9.81
CA VAL A 2 3.16 4.61 -9.64
C VAL A 2 2.51 4.51 -11.01
N GLY A 3 1.68 3.49 -11.24
CA GLY A 3 1.03 3.28 -12.52
C GLY A 3 0.38 1.91 -12.67
N ASN A 4 -0.13 1.62 -13.86
CA ASN A 4 -0.71 0.33 -14.20
C ASN A 4 0.38 -0.76 -14.24
N SER A 5 0.14 -1.89 -13.57
CA SER A 5 1.10 -2.99 -13.44
C SER A 5 1.52 -3.57 -14.80
N ALA A 6 0.59 -3.74 -15.74
CA ALA A 6 0.90 -4.26 -17.07
C ALA A 6 1.84 -3.34 -17.87
N ALA A 7 1.79 -2.02 -17.62
CA ALA A 7 2.67 -1.04 -18.26
C ALA A 7 4.02 -0.88 -17.54
N LEU A 8 4.04 -1.04 -16.21
CA LEU A 8 5.25 -0.83 -15.40
C LEU A 8 6.11 -2.07 -15.21
N LEU A 9 5.48 -3.25 -15.18
CA LEU A 9 6.14 -4.53 -14.97
C LEU A 9 6.04 -5.39 -16.23
N TYR A 10 4.89 -6.03 -16.41
CA TYR A 10 4.56 -6.88 -17.55
C TYR A 10 3.07 -7.27 -17.48
N ALA A 11 2.50 -7.67 -18.62
CA ALA A 11 1.12 -8.16 -18.64
C ALA A 11 0.99 -9.48 -17.86
N ALA A 12 0.13 -9.50 -16.86
CA ALA A 12 -0.19 -10.67 -16.05
C ALA A 12 -1.72 -10.79 -15.90
N SER A 13 -2.22 -12.01 -15.73
CA SER A 13 -3.64 -12.29 -15.47
C SER A 13 -3.81 -13.10 -14.19
N GLY A 14 -4.98 -13.02 -13.57
CA GLY A 14 -5.29 -13.74 -12.33
C GLY A 14 -4.68 -13.12 -11.06
N ALA A 15 -4.16 -11.89 -11.13
CA ALA A 15 -3.69 -11.17 -9.97
C ALA A 15 -4.85 -10.83 -9.00
N SER A 16 -4.57 -10.86 -7.70
CA SER A 16 -5.58 -10.68 -6.66
C SER A 16 -6.17 -9.27 -6.65
N ASP A 17 -5.37 -8.26 -6.98
CA ASP A 17 -5.78 -6.87 -7.11
C ASP A 17 -6.75 -6.67 -8.28
N ASP A 18 -6.50 -7.29 -9.44
CA ASP A 18 -7.42 -7.30 -10.58
C ASP A 18 -8.73 -8.03 -10.26
N TRP A 19 -8.67 -9.17 -9.55
CA TRP A 19 -9.86 -9.87 -9.10
C TRP A 19 -10.69 -9.01 -8.13
N ALA A 20 -10.06 -8.42 -7.11
CA ALA A 20 -10.70 -7.50 -6.17
C ALA A 20 -11.35 -6.31 -6.90
N LYS A 21 -10.66 -5.77 -7.91
CA LYS A 21 -11.20 -4.71 -8.77
C LYS A 21 -12.42 -5.17 -9.55
N SER A 22 -12.41 -6.40 -10.07
CA SER A 22 -13.51 -6.97 -10.88
C SER A 22 -14.82 -7.14 -10.11
N ILE A 23 -14.75 -7.38 -8.79
CA ILE A 23 -15.93 -7.51 -7.92
C ILE A 23 -16.41 -6.18 -7.32
N GLY A 24 -15.86 -5.05 -7.80
CA GLY A 24 -16.34 -3.71 -7.44
C GLY A 24 -15.56 -3.01 -6.33
N ILE A 25 -14.43 -3.55 -5.83
CA ILE A 25 -13.58 -2.83 -4.90
C ILE A 25 -12.89 -1.68 -5.64
N LYS A 26 -13.25 -0.44 -5.28
CA LYS A 26 -12.81 0.76 -6.00
C LYS A 26 -11.30 0.97 -5.93
N TYR A 27 -10.71 0.77 -4.75
CA TYR A 27 -9.30 0.96 -4.46
C TYR A 27 -8.64 -0.39 -4.27
N SER A 28 -7.92 -0.86 -5.29
CA SER A 28 -7.20 -2.13 -5.31
C SER A 28 -5.82 -1.87 -5.89
N TYR A 29 -4.77 -2.19 -5.13
CA TYR A 29 -3.38 -1.83 -5.42
C TYR A 29 -2.44 -2.92 -4.92
N THR A 30 -1.34 -3.12 -5.64
CA THR A 30 -0.20 -3.93 -5.22
C THR A 30 0.96 -3.01 -4.85
N PHE A 31 1.51 -3.18 -3.65
CA PHE A 31 2.70 -2.46 -3.19
C PHE A 31 3.91 -3.38 -3.27
N GLU A 32 4.85 -3.04 -4.14
CA GLU A 32 6.17 -3.68 -4.22
C GLU A 32 7.14 -2.89 -3.33
N LEU A 33 7.63 -3.53 -2.27
CA LEU A 33 8.55 -2.91 -1.31
C LEU A 33 9.98 -2.81 -1.88
N PRO A 34 10.83 -1.95 -1.31
CA PRO A 34 12.27 -1.94 -1.63
C PRO A 34 12.93 -3.32 -1.42
N ASP A 35 14.04 -3.62 -2.08
CA ASP A 35 14.84 -2.73 -2.94
C ASP A 35 14.45 -2.75 -4.43
N LYS A 36 15.41 -2.56 -5.35
CA LYS A 36 15.20 -2.61 -6.82
C LYS A 36 15.96 -3.75 -7.49
N GLY A 37 16.18 -4.86 -6.78
CA GLY A 37 16.92 -6.03 -7.23
C GLY A 37 18.38 -6.09 -6.75
N THR A 38 18.74 -5.42 -5.65
CA THR A 38 20.08 -5.58 -5.06
C THR A 38 20.15 -6.88 -4.26
N TYR A 39 19.11 -7.15 -3.49
CA TYR A 39 18.99 -8.35 -2.65
C TYR A 39 17.85 -9.28 -3.07
N ASP A 40 17.08 -8.91 -4.10
CA ASP A 40 15.88 -9.61 -4.55
C ASP A 40 14.93 -9.92 -3.37
N PHE A 41 14.80 -11.19 -3.00
CA PHE A 41 13.95 -11.64 -1.89
C PHE A 41 14.70 -11.78 -0.56
N LEU A 42 16.01 -11.54 -0.53
CA LEU A 42 16.89 -11.74 0.63
C LEU A 42 17.34 -10.40 1.23
N LEU A 43 16.39 -9.49 1.44
CA LEU A 43 16.65 -8.19 2.07
C LEU A 43 17.33 -8.38 3.46
N PRO A 44 18.44 -7.68 3.75
CA PRO A 44 19.10 -7.77 5.04
C PRO A 44 18.16 -7.43 6.20
N ALA A 45 18.32 -8.14 7.32
CA ALA A 45 17.52 -7.88 8.52
C ALA A 45 17.67 -6.44 9.04
N SER A 46 18.80 -5.78 8.76
CA SER A 46 19.04 -4.37 9.09
C SER A 46 18.12 -3.41 8.33
N ASP A 47 17.59 -3.81 7.17
CA ASP A 47 16.76 -2.96 6.31
C ASP A 47 15.26 -3.16 6.57
N ILE A 48 14.87 -4.13 7.40
CA ILE A 48 13.46 -4.38 7.75
C ILE A 48 12.83 -3.15 8.40
N LEU A 49 13.45 -2.64 9.48
CA LEU A 49 12.93 -1.47 10.19
C LEU A 49 12.92 -0.21 9.29
N PRO A 50 14.00 0.14 8.57
CA PRO A 50 13.98 1.24 7.60
C PRO A 50 12.86 1.15 6.57
N VAL A 51 12.61 -0.03 5.98
CA VAL A 51 11.53 -0.22 5.00
C VAL A 51 10.15 0.00 5.65
N CYS A 52 9.95 -0.50 6.87
CA CYS A 52 8.70 -0.28 7.59
C CYS A 52 8.48 1.19 7.95
N GLU A 53 9.52 1.87 8.45
CA GLU A 53 9.46 3.29 8.83
C GLU A 53 9.16 4.21 7.66
N ASP A 54 9.53 3.83 6.44
CA ASP A 54 9.15 4.54 5.21
C ASP A 54 7.74 4.16 4.72
N PHE A 55 7.40 2.86 4.72
CA PHE A 55 6.16 2.35 4.14
C PHE A 55 4.91 2.70 4.96
N PHE A 56 4.93 2.52 6.28
CA PHE A 56 3.73 2.69 7.11
C PHE A 56 3.17 4.13 7.09
N PRO A 57 3.98 5.19 7.17
CA PRO A 57 3.48 6.56 7.00
C PRO A 57 2.82 6.80 5.64
N ALA A 58 3.36 6.24 4.56
CA ALA A 58 2.76 6.32 3.24
C ALA A 58 1.42 5.56 3.18
N PHE A 59 1.35 4.40 3.83
CA PHE A 59 0.13 3.60 3.95
C PHE A 59 -0.95 4.32 4.76
N ASP A 60 -0.60 5.03 5.83
CA ASP A 60 -1.55 5.83 6.62
C ASP A 60 -2.20 6.93 5.78
N VAL A 61 -1.41 7.64 4.97
CA VAL A 61 -1.92 8.66 4.04
C VAL A 61 -2.84 8.03 2.99
N PHE A 62 -2.46 6.87 2.45
CA PHE A 62 -3.29 6.11 1.52
C PHE A 62 -4.63 5.71 2.17
N ALA A 63 -4.59 5.13 3.37
CA ALA A 63 -5.77 4.71 4.11
C ALA A 63 -6.70 5.88 4.42
N ALA A 64 -6.16 7.01 4.88
CA ALA A 64 -6.92 8.23 5.11
C ALA A 64 -7.58 8.74 3.81
N LYS A 65 -6.88 8.66 2.67
CA LYS A 65 -7.43 9.03 1.37
C LYS A 65 -8.57 8.11 0.95
N VAL A 66 -8.42 6.81 1.12
CA VAL A 66 -9.47 5.82 0.83
C VAL A 66 -10.70 6.06 1.71
N ALA A 67 -10.50 6.26 3.02
CA ALA A 67 -11.59 6.50 3.98
C ALA A 67 -12.42 7.74 3.63
N THR A 68 -11.75 8.83 3.26
CA THR A 68 -12.42 10.11 2.93
C THR A 68 -13.10 10.10 1.55
N CYS A 69 -12.64 9.27 0.60
CA CYS A 69 -13.24 9.20 -0.73
C CYS A 69 -14.49 8.30 -0.84
N CYS A 70 -14.82 7.53 0.20
CA CYS A 70 -16.02 6.69 0.26
C CYS A 70 -17.20 7.31 1.02
N GLY A 71 -17.11 8.58 1.46
CA GLY A 71 -18.22 9.28 2.10
C GLY A 71 -18.55 8.79 3.52
N VAL A 72 -17.64 8.04 4.16
CA VAL A 72 -17.80 7.66 5.57
C VAL A 72 -17.41 8.84 6.44
N VAL A 73 -18.36 9.31 7.25
CA VAL A 73 -18.20 10.42 8.21
C VAL A 73 -17.02 10.12 9.14
N THR A 74 -16.04 11.03 9.16
CA THR A 74 -14.90 11.00 10.08
C THR A 74 -15.42 11.06 11.52
N THR A 75 -15.47 9.93 12.22
CA THR A 75 -15.58 9.94 13.68
C THR A 75 -14.19 10.22 14.21
N THR A 76 -13.99 11.42 14.76
CA THR A 76 -12.74 11.84 15.40
C THR A 76 -12.42 10.89 16.55
N ILE A 77 -11.52 9.93 16.35
CA ILE A 77 -10.88 9.22 17.46
C ILE A 77 -9.85 10.19 18.02
N LYS A 78 -10.23 10.88 19.09
CA LYS A 78 -9.30 11.65 19.93
C LYS A 78 -8.38 10.63 20.62
N LEU A 79 -7.20 10.39 20.06
CA LEU A 79 -6.15 9.64 20.74
C LEU A 79 -5.85 10.37 22.05
N ARG A 80 -6.30 9.79 23.15
CA ARG A 80 -6.07 10.29 24.50
C ARG A 80 -4.63 9.92 24.85
N THR A 81 -3.71 10.86 24.67
CA THR A 81 -2.39 10.77 25.32
C THR A 81 -2.58 11.11 26.79
N THR A 82 -2.24 10.18 27.67
CA THR A 82 -1.94 10.44 29.09
C THR A 82 -0.98 9.40 29.62
N PRO A 83 -0.12 9.74 30.60
CA PRO A 83 0.17 11.07 31.14
C PRO A 83 1.33 11.77 30.42
#